data_AF-A0A3R6DD66-F1
#
_entry.id   AF-A0A3R6DD66-F1
#
_cell.length_a   1.000
_cell.length_b   1.000
_cell.length_c   1.000
_cell.angle_alpha   90.00
_cell.angle_beta   90.00
_cell.angle_gamma   90.00
#
_symmetry.space_group_name_H-M   'P 1'
#
loop_
_entity.id
_entity.type
_entity.pdbx_description
1 polymer ?
#
loop_
_entity_poly.entity_id
_entity_poly.type
_entity_poly.pdbx_seq_one_letter_code
_entity_poly.pdbx_strand_id
1 'polypeptide(L)'
;MYILILLLLKSTILKGSYFLFKKDDGMDVSVIIVNYNTCNLVKKCVTILKGSYFLFKKDDGMDVSVIIVNYNTCNLVKKCVASIFEKTKNVSFEVIVVDNNSKDGSVEAIIDEFPRVRVFPLKENIGFGKANNIGVKHAKGRFVFF
;
A
#
# COMPACT_ATOMS: atom_id res chain seq x y z
N MET A 1 4.47 7.63 23.39
CA MET A 1 3.83 6.45 24.01
C MET A 1 2.32 6.60 23.90
N TYR A 2 1.72 6.05 22.85
CA TYR A 2 0.27 5.93 22.76
C TYR A 2 -0.11 4.58 22.16
N ILE A 3 -1.09 3.99 22.82
CA ILE A 3 -1.50 2.59 22.77
C ILE A 3 -2.32 2.35 21.50
N LEU A 4 -1.81 1.46 20.65
CA LEU A 4 -2.56 0.88 19.54
C LEU A 4 -3.43 -0.25 20.11
N ILE A 5 -4.71 0.02 20.38
CA ILE A 5 -5.66 -1.03 20.76
C ILE A 5 -6.08 -1.78 19.49
N LEU A 6 -5.38 -2.88 19.18
CA LEU A 6 -5.88 -3.91 18.27
C LEU A 6 -6.87 -4.80 19.04
N LEU A 7 -8.16 -4.54 18.89
CA LEU A 7 -9.16 -5.58 19.08
C LEU A 7 -9.06 -6.52 17.88
N LEU A 8 -9.02 -7.83 18.10
CA LEU A 8 -9.09 -8.91 17.10
C LEU A 8 -10.32 -9.77 17.42
N LEU A 9 -11.41 -9.61 16.68
CA LEU A 9 -12.57 -10.51 16.75
C LEU A 9 -12.55 -11.45 15.54
N LYS A 10 -12.46 -12.76 15.82
CA LYS A 10 -12.62 -13.85 14.84
C LYS A 10 -14.09 -13.96 14.43
N SER A 11 -14.44 -13.72 13.17
CA SER A 11 -15.40 -14.56 12.44
C SER A 11 -15.43 -14.25 10.93
N THR A 12 -15.57 -15.34 10.18
CA THR A 12 -15.62 -15.46 8.73
C THR A 12 -16.89 -14.82 8.14
N ILE A 13 -16.79 -14.41 6.86
CA ILE A 13 -17.84 -14.17 5.84
C ILE A 13 -18.07 -12.68 5.46
N LEU A 14 -17.73 -12.39 4.19
CA LEU A 14 -17.98 -11.23 3.29
C LEU A 14 -16.88 -10.16 3.07
N LYS A 15 -16.88 -9.66 1.82
CA LYS A 15 -15.77 -9.10 1.03
C LYS A 15 -15.60 -7.58 1.17
N GLY A 16 -14.36 -7.12 1.35
CA GLY A 16 -13.90 -5.74 1.12
C GLY A 16 -13.16 -5.12 2.30
N SER A 17 -12.09 -4.37 2.02
CA SER A 17 -11.35 -3.57 3.02
C SER A 17 -11.66 -2.09 2.82
N TYR A 18 -11.82 -1.34 3.91
CA TYR A 18 -12.10 0.09 3.89
C TYR A 18 -10.93 0.86 4.51
N PHE A 19 -10.60 2.02 3.95
CA PHE A 19 -9.54 2.90 4.45
C PHE A 19 -10.17 4.16 5.03
N LEU A 20 -9.75 4.56 6.23
CA LEU A 20 -10.14 5.83 6.84
C LEU A 20 -8.97 6.81 6.73
N PHE A 21 -9.20 7.97 6.13
CA PHE A 21 -8.21 9.06 6.07
C PHE A 21 -8.67 10.18 6.99
N LYS A 22 -7.83 10.57 7.95
CA LYS A 22 -8.02 11.82 8.70
C LYS A 22 -7.33 12.94 7.90
N LYS A 23 -8.06 14.01 7.61
CA LYS A 23 -7.49 15.24 7.07
C LYS A 23 -7.15 16.15 8.26
N ASP A 24 -5.87 16.29 8.57
CA ASP A 24 -5.37 17.38 9.41
C ASP A 24 -4.53 18.31 8.52
N ASP A 25 -4.56 19.61 8.79
CA ASP A 25 -3.87 20.67 8.01
C ASP A 25 -2.33 20.64 8.15
N GLY A 26 -1.78 19.51 8.60
CA GLY A 26 -0.36 19.22 8.75
C GLY A 26 -0.10 17.76 8.42
N MET A 27 1.07 17.50 7.85
CA MET A 27 1.45 16.33 7.05
C MET A 27 1.52 14.98 7.81
N ASP A 28 0.42 14.50 8.39
CA ASP A 28 0.33 13.18 9.02
C ASP A 28 -0.83 12.36 8.47
N VAL A 29 -0.52 11.35 7.66
CA VAL A 29 -1.47 10.34 7.20
C VAL A 29 -1.29 9.11 8.07
N SER A 30 -2.11 8.97 9.10
CA SER A 30 -2.22 7.71 9.86
C SER A 30 -3.12 6.75 9.09
N VAL A 31 -2.54 5.77 8.39
CA VAL A 31 -3.32 4.71 7.74
C VAL A 31 -3.72 3.70 8.81
N ILE A 32 -4.98 3.75 9.26
CA ILE A 32 -5.54 2.72 10.14
C ILE A 32 -6.29 1.72 9.26
N ILE A 33 -5.72 0.52 9.12
CA ILE A 33 -6.37 -0.60 8.43
C ILE A 33 -7.37 -1.22 9.42
N VAL A 34 -8.66 -0.90 9.26
CA VAL A 34 -9.73 -1.50 10.07
C VAL A 34 -10.40 -2.59 9.25
N ASN A 35 -10.19 -3.84 9.62
CA ASN A 35 -10.88 -4.98 9.03
C ASN A 35 -12.02 -5.40 9.98
N TYR A 36 -13.28 -5.02 9.71
CA TYR A 36 -14.40 -5.51 10.51
C TYR A 36 -15.72 -5.76 9.77
N ASN A 37 -16.36 -6.83 10.23
CA ASN A 37 -17.36 -7.63 9.55
C ASN A 37 -18.82 -7.24 9.88
N THR A 38 -19.13 -5.98 10.18
CA THR A 38 -20.53 -5.52 10.34
C THR A 38 -20.68 -4.02 10.10
N CYS A 39 -21.45 -3.68 9.07
CA CYS A 39 -21.65 -2.33 8.52
C CYS A 39 -22.24 -1.29 9.51
N ASN A 40 -22.75 -1.70 10.67
CA ASN A 40 -23.40 -0.80 11.65
C ASN A 40 -22.42 -0.13 12.63
N LEU A 41 -21.23 -0.70 12.87
CA LEU A 41 -20.24 -0.12 13.80
C LEU A 41 -19.44 1.04 13.17
N VAL A 42 -19.24 1.01 11.84
CA VAL A 42 -18.51 2.07 11.11
C VAL A 42 -19.22 3.42 11.21
N LYS A 43 -20.55 3.45 11.09
CA LYS A 43 -21.33 4.69 11.32
C LYS A 43 -21.14 5.24 12.73
N LYS A 44 -21.01 4.37 13.73
CA LYS A 44 -20.78 4.78 15.14
C LYS A 44 -19.35 5.27 15.39
N CYS A 45 -18.33 4.61 14.83
CA CYS A 45 -16.92 5.03 14.98
C CYS A 45 -16.59 6.32 14.20
N VAL A 46 -17.17 6.51 13.01
CA VAL A 46 -17.07 7.77 12.23
C VAL A 46 -17.73 8.95 12.95
N THR A 47 -18.72 8.70 13.82
CA THR A 47 -19.40 9.74 14.61
C THR A 47 -18.61 10.15 15.87
N ILE A 48 -17.72 9.28 16.40
CA ILE A 48 -16.93 9.54 17.62
C ILE A 48 -15.73 10.44 17.34
N LEU A 49 -15.22 10.43 16.11
CA LEU A 49 -14.15 11.32 15.68
C LEU A 49 -14.79 12.53 15.00
N LYS A 50 -14.70 13.72 15.58
CA LYS A 50 -15.30 14.97 15.07
C LYS A 50 -14.66 15.41 13.73
N GLY A 51 -14.96 14.73 12.62
CA GLY A 51 -14.42 15.04 11.30
C GLY A 51 -15.15 14.30 10.18
N SER A 52 -15.05 14.83 8.96
CA SER A 52 -15.64 14.22 7.76
C SER A 52 -14.72 13.12 7.21
N TYR A 53 -15.18 11.87 7.29
CA TYR A 53 -14.48 10.72 6.71
C TYR A 53 -15.20 10.26 5.44
N PHE A 54 -14.45 9.98 4.38
CA PHE A 54 -14.98 9.45 3.12
C PHE A 54 -14.60 7.97 2.97
N LEU A 55 -15.57 7.15 2.57
CA LEU A 55 -15.38 5.72 2.32
C LEU A 55 -15.24 5.49 0.81
N PHE A 56 -14.11 4.96 0.35
CA PHE A 56 -13.92 4.58 -1.05
C PHE A 56 -14.07 3.06 -1.20
N LYS A 57 -14.98 2.62 -2.07
CA LYS A 57 -15.02 1.24 -2.59
C LYS A 57 -14.21 1.25 -3.89
N LYS A 58 -13.07 0.57 -3.93
CA LYS A 58 -12.29 0.40 -5.17
C LYS A 58 -12.46 -1.04 -5.65
N ASP A 59 -13.11 -1.19 -6.82
CA ASP A 59 -13.52 -2.48 -7.39
C ASP A 59 -12.92 -2.56 -8.80
N ASP A 60 -11.61 -2.82 -8.86
CA ASP A 60 -10.79 -2.68 -10.09
C ASP A 60 -10.27 -4.03 -10.62
N GLY A 61 -10.81 -5.17 -10.16
CA GLY A 61 -10.37 -6.51 -10.58
C GLY A 61 -8.95 -6.91 -10.15
N MET A 62 -8.21 -6.00 -9.48
CA MET A 62 -6.88 -6.22 -8.93
C MET A 62 -6.96 -6.61 -7.45
N ASP A 63 -6.42 -7.75 -7.05
CA ASP A 63 -6.50 -8.23 -5.67
C ASP A 63 -5.44 -7.59 -4.79
N VAL A 64 -4.19 -7.53 -5.26
CA VAL A 64 -3.03 -7.12 -4.45
C VAL A 64 -2.16 -6.10 -5.18
N SER A 65 -1.81 -5.00 -4.51
CA SER A 65 -0.70 -4.14 -4.92
C SER A 65 0.48 -4.36 -3.98
N VAL A 66 1.62 -4.81 -4.51
CA VAL A 66 2.87 -4.92 -3.75
C VAL A 66 3.68 -3.64 -4.00
N ILE A 67 3.97 -2.90 -2.94
CA ILE A 67 4.74 -1.66 -2.99
C ILE A 67 6.13 -1.95 -2.46
N ILE A 68 7.16 -1.68 -3.25
CA ILE A 68 8.55 -1.85 -2.86
C ILE A 68 9.22 -0.49 -2.91
N VAL A 69 9.78 -0.05 -1.79
CA VAL A 69 10.68 1.12 -1.77
C VAL A 69 12.09 0.63 -2.00
N ASN A 70 12.72 1.13 -3.06
CA ASN A 70 14.09 0.77 -3.42
C ASN A 70 15.04 1.96 -3.18
N TYR A 71 16.23 1.68 -2.67
CA TYR A 71 17.33 2.65 -2.59
C TYR A 71 18.68 1.93 -2.67
N ASN A 72 19.42 2.14 -3.76
CA ASN A 72 20.77 1.60 -3.98
C ASN A 72 20.91 0.08 -3.69
N THR A 73 19.91 -0.71 -4.10
CA THR A 73 19.89 -2.17 -3.89
C THR A 73 19.44 -2.97 -5.13
N CYS A 74 19.94 -2.62 -6.31
CA CYS A 74 19.60 -3.22 -7.63
C CYS A 74 19.43 -4.74 -7.60
N ASN A 75 20.44 -5.49 -7.13
CA ASN A 75 20.37 -6.95 -7.09
C ASN A 75 19.28 -7.48 -6.15
N LEU A 76 19.01 -6.79 -5.04
CA LEU A 76 18.01 -7.21 -4.06
C LEU A 76 16.60 -6.96 -4.57
N VAL A 77 16.33 -5.76 -5.10
CA VAL A 77 15.01 -5.42 -5.66
C VAL A 77 14.67 -6.32 -6.84
N LYS A 78 15.62 -6.62 -7.72
CA LYS A 78 15.42 -7.58 -8.81
C LYS A 78 15.05 -8.97 -8.32
N LYS A 79 15.78 -9.50 -7.33
CA LYS A 79 15.47 -10.81 -6.72
C LYS A 79 14.09 -10.81 -6.04
N CYS A 80 13.73 -9.72 -5.36
CA CYS A 80 12.44 -9.55 -4.72
C CYS A 80 11.30 -9.59 -5.76
N VAL A 81 11.40 -8.75 -6.80
CA VAL A 81 10.44 -8.67 -7.91
C VAL A 81 10.30 -10.04 -8.60
N ALA A 82 11.41 -10.68 -8.94
CA ALA A 82 11.41 -12.01 -9.55
C ALA A 82 10.69 -13.04 -8.66
N SER A 83 10.99 -13.07 -7.36
CA SER A 83 10.34 -14.00 -6.42
C SER A 83 8.83 -13.74 -6.29
N ILE A 84 8.37 -12.50 -6.38
CA ILE A 84 6.94 -12.19 -6.35
C ILE A 84 6.25 -12.78 -7.58
N PHE A 85 6.78 -12.56 -8.78
CA PHE A 85 6.19 -13.11 -10.01
C PHE A 85 6.27 -14.65 -10.07
N GLU A 86 7.36 -15.22 -9.57
CA GLU A 86 7.57 -16.66 -9.53
C GLU A 86 6.57 -17.34 -8.59
N LYS A 87 6.40 -16.83 -7.37
CA LYS A 87 5.71 -17.54 -6.28
C LYS A 87 4.25 -17.15 -6.10
N THR A 88 3.84 -15.95 -6.52
CA THR A 88 2.45 -15.51 -6.38
C THR A 88 1.59 -16.11 -7.50
N LYS A 89 0.60 -16.93 -7.14
CA LYS A 89 -0.34 -17.59 -8.05
C LYS A 89 -1.78 -17.39 -7.57
N ASN A 90 -2.75 -17.57 -8.48
CA ASN A 90 -4.19 -17.59 -8.19
C ASN A 90 -4.76 -16.29 -7.56
N VAL A 91 -4.07 -15.16 -7.74
CA VAL A 91 -4.55 -13.82 -7.39
C VAL A 91 -4.10 -12.84 -8.47
N SER A 92 -4.91 -11.81 -8.75
CA SER A 92 -4.47 -10.71 -9.60
C SER A 92 -3.60 -9.75 -8.79
N PHE A 93 -2.40 -9.43 -9.28
CA PHE A 93 -1.52 -8.51 -8.57
C PHE A 93 -0.76 -7.58 -9.51
N GLU A 94 -0.36 -6.43 -8.96
CA GLU A 94 0.59 -5.51 -9.54
C GLU A 94 1.77 -5.29 -8.60
N VAL A 95 2.92 -4.96 -9.16
CA VAL A 95 4.12 -4.58 -8.41
C VAL A 95 4.44 -3.14 -8.75
N ILE A 96 4.56 -2.32 -7.71
CA ILE A 96 4.89 -0.90 -7.78
C ILE A 96 6.22 -0.73 -7.07
N VAL A 97 7.24 -0.26 -7.79
CA VAL A 97 8.54 0.10 -7.20
C VAL A 97 8.63 1.61 -7.12
N VAL A 98 8.82 2.15 -5.92
CA VAL A 98 9.15 3.57 -5.71
C VAL A 98 10.65 3.64 -5.43
N ASP A 99 11.39 4.22 -6.36
CA ASP A 99 12.84 4.35 -6.23
C ASP A 99 13.21 5.69 -5.57
N ASN A 100 13.90 5.63 -4.44
CA ASN A 100 14.30 6.77 -3.62
C ASN A 100 15.58 7.45 -4.15
N ASN A 101 15.64 7.73 -5.46
CA ASN A 101 16.77 8.38 -6.14
C ASN A 101 18.07 7.53 -6.08
N SER A 102 17.96 6.26 -6.45
CA SER A 102 19.11 5.37 -6.54
C SER A 102 20.10 5.81 -7.61
N LYS A 103 21.36 5.39 -7.46
CA LYS A 103 22.49 5.68 -8.38
C LYS A 103 23.20 4.42 -8.88
N ASP A 104 22.60 3.26 -8.66
CA ASP A 104 23.17 1.94 -8.92
C ASP A 104 22.60 1.26 -10.19
N GLY A 105 21.88 2.01 -11.03
CA GLY A 105 21.23 1.48 -12.23
C GLY A 105 20.00 0.60 -11.96
N SER A 106 19.48 0.59 -10.72
CA SER A 106 18.32 -0.23 -10.36
C SER A 106 17.05 0.13 -11.11
N VAL A 107 16.82 1.42 -11.42
CA VAL A 107 15.62 1.87 -12.15
C VAL A 107 15.61 1.28 -13.56
N GLU A 108 16.70 1.45 -14.29
CA GLU A 108 16.85 0.96 -15.67
C GLU A 108 16.75 -0.57 -15.70
N ALA A 109 17.47 -1.25 -14.80
CA ALA A 109 17.44 -2.72 -14.74
C ALA A 109 16.05 -3.28 -14.44
N ILE A 110 15.25 -2.63 -13.58
CA ILE A 110 13.87 -3.07 -13.30
C ILE A 110 12.97 -2.86 -14.51
N ILE A 111 13.08 -1.70 -15.17
CA ILE A 111 12.27 -1.38 -16.36
C ILE A 111 12.54 -2.39 -17.48
N ASP A 112 13.82 -2.69 -17.73
CA ASP A 112 14.24 -3.57 -18.81
C ASP A 112 13.86 -5.04 -18.53
N GLU A 113 14.09 -5.53 -17.31
CA GLU A 113 13.88 -6.96 -16.97
C GLU A 113 12.43 -7.28 -16.59
N PHE A 114 11.68 -6.30 -16.07
CA PHE A 114 10.34 -6.50 -15.55
C PHE A 114 9.37 -5.44 -16.10
N PRO A 115 9.02 -5.48 -17.40
CA PRO A 115 8.16 -4.47 -18.03
C PRO A 115 6.74 -4.40 -17.47
N ARG A 116 6.33 -5.38 -16.66
CA ARG A 116 5.05 -5.41 -15.93
C ARG A 116 5.08 -4.62 -14.61
N VAL A 117 6.26 -4.25 -14.12
CA VAL A 117 6.45 -3.48 -12.90
C VAL A 117 6.27 -2.00 -13.19
N ARG A 118 5.55 -1.30 -12.30
CA ARG A 118 5.38 0.15 -12.39
C ARG A 118 6.45 0.82 -11.54
N VAL A 119 7.41 1.47 -12.17
CA VAL A 119 8.54 2.13 -11.49
C VAL A 119 8.29 3.62 -11.38
N PHE A 120 8.51 4.17 -10.18
CA PHE A 120 8.39 5.60 -9.86
C PHE A 120 9.73 6.11 -9.32
N PRO A 121 10.63 6.60 -10.21
CA PRO A 121 11.90 7.18 -9.78
C PRO A 121 11.69 8.57 -9.19
N LEU A 122 12.16 8.76 -7.96
CA LEU A 122 12.12 10.05 -7.27
C LEU A 122 13.40 10.84 -7.53
N LYS A 123 13.28 12.17 -7.45
CA LYS A 123 14.42 13.09 -7.65
C LYS A 123 15.34 13.17 -6.44
N GLU A 124 14.86 12.74 -5.26
CA GLU A 124 15.59 12.74 -4.00
C GLU A 124 15.13 11.58 -3.11
N ASN A 125 15.94 11.23 -2.11
CA ASN A 125 15.55 10.24 -1.11
C ASN A 125 14.68 10.91 -0.04
N ILE A 126 13.37 10.67 -0.09
CA ILE A 126 12.38 11.26 0.83
C ILE A 126 12.07 10.38 2.06
N GLY A 127 12.84 9.30 2.25
CA GLY A 127 12.62 8.31 3.31
C GLY A 127 11.49 7.32 3.00
N PHE A 128 11.43 6.25 3.81
CA PHE A 128 10.58 5.08 3.56
C PHE A 128 9.08 5.40 3.58
N GLY A 129 8.59 6.10 4.61
CA GLY A 129 7.16 6.37 4.77
C GLY A 129 6.57 7.25 3.66
N LYS A 130 7.28 8.32 3.26
CA LYS A 130 6.82 9.19 2.17
C LYS A 130 6.84 8.47 0.82
N ALA A 131 7.86 7.64 0.57
CA ALA A 131 7.94 6.83 -0.63
C ALA A 131 6.79 5.79 -0.72
N ASN A 132 6.49 5.11 0.39
CA ASN A 132 5.33 4.22 0.47
C ASN A 132 4.02 4.94 0.18
N ASN A 133 3.82 6.14 0.72
CA ASN A 133 2.62 6.94 0.44
C ASN A 133 2.47 7.30 -1.04
N ILE A 134 3.58 7.49 -1.77
CA ILE A 134 3.54 7.64 -3.23
C ILE A 134 3.07 6.34 -3.89
N GLY A 135 3.65 5.20 -3.49
CA GLY A 135 3.23 3.89 -4.01
C GLY A 135 1.74 3.61 -3.79
N VAL A 136 1.22 3.91 -2.59
CA VAL A 136 -0.19 3.69 -2.21
C VAL A 136 -1.13 4.52 -3.09
N LYS A 137 -0.77 5.77 -3.42
CA LYS A 137 -1.58 6.61 -4.32
C LYS A 137 -1.77 6.00 -5.71
N HIS A 138 -0.83 5.16 -6.13
CA HIS A 138 -0.86 4.49 -7.43
C HIS A 138 -1.41 3.06 -7.38
N ALA A 139 -1.65 2.51 -6.18
CA ALA A 139 -2.19 1.18 -5.98
C ALA A 139 -3.64 1.06 -6.45
N LYS A 140 -3.95 -0.06 -7.10
CA LYS A 140 -5.28 -0.44 -7.59
C LYS A 140 -5.82 -1.69 -6.89
N GLY A 141 -4.96 -2.42 -6.18
CA GLY A 141 -5.29 -3.64 -5.45
C GLY A 141 -6.27 -3.40 -4.30
N ARG A 142 -7.15 -4.38 -4.07
CA ARG A 142 -8.01 -4.43 -2.88
C ARG A 142 -7.20 -4.49 -1.59
N PHE A 143 -6.03 -5.12 -1.63
CA PHE A 143 -5.05 -5.22 -0.55
C PHE A 143 -3.72 -4.59 -0.97
N VAL A 144 -2.99 -4.05 0.01
CA VAL A 144 -1.67 -3.43 -0.19
C VAL A 144 -0.64 -4.13 0.71
N PHE A 145 0.50 -4.51 0.14
CA PHE A 145 1.64 -5.12 0.83
C PHE A 145 2.88 -4.24 0.64
N PHE A 146 3.77 -4.25 1.63
CA PHE A 146 5.02 -3.49 1.66
C PHE A 146 6.21 -4.43 1.89
#